data_AF-A0A1Y1YQI1-F1
#
_entry.id   AF-A0A1Y1YQI1-F1
#
_cell.length_a   1.000
_cell.length_b   1.000
_cell.length_c   1.000
_cell.angle_alpha   90.00
_cell.angle_beta   90.00
_cell.angle_gamma   90.00
#
_symmetry.space_group_name_H-M   'P 1'
#
loop_
_entity.id
_entity.type
_entity.pdbx_description
1 polymer ?
#
loop_
_entity_poly.entity_id
_entity_poly.type
_entity_poly.pdbx_seq_one_letter_code
_entity_poly.pdbx_strand_id
1 'polypeptide(L)'
;MKFSQTASLLALISALTTTAYADALSSKKNFYLITCVDKYEGDYDAIAYYADGPQPKALDWPEKVGKVSSTVSSWEGKTREAKIYNDNWFKAKIAKGADTLKTGDIAGTGDFEGEPFVCFKEAGTILYSASDITCKQKYWCPSVSVSKPSTVRRAFRA
;
A
#
# COMPACT_ATOMS: atom_id res chain seq x y z
N MET A 1 8.89 -67.13 13.90
CA MET A 1 8.13 -67.01 12.63
C MET A 1 7.60 -65.57 12.54
N LYS A 2 7.80 -64.94 11.38
CA LYS A 2 7.48 -63.53 11.04
C LYS A 2 6.00 -63.34 10.72
N PHE A 3 5.40 -62.18 11.00
CA PHE A 3 4.34 -61.43 10.25
C PHE A 3 4.18 -60.08 11.00
N SER A 4 4.56 -58.87 10.55
CA SER A 4 4.31 -58.07 9.34
C SER A 4 2.84 -57.69 9.12
N GLN A 5 2.43 -56.47 9.52
CA GLN A 5 1.27 -55.69 9.02
C GLN A 5 1.50 -54.19 9.33
N THR A 6 1.99 -53.40 8.37
CA THR A 6 1.29 -52.52 7.40
C THR A 6 0.79 -51.19 7.97
N ALA A 7 1.50 -50.14 7.54
CA ALA A 7 1.21 -48.73 7.72
C ALA A 7 -0.09 -48.29 7.04
N SER A 8 -0.75 -47.27 7.59
CA SER A 8 -1.72 -46.44 6.87
C SER A 8 -1.40 -44.98 7.14
N LEU A 9 -0.63 -44.42 6.22
CA LEU A 9 -0.24 -43.02 6.16
C LEU A 9 -1.38 -42.25 5.48
N LEU A 10 -2.29 -41.65 6.24
CA LEU A 10 -3.27 -40.70 5.70
C LEU A 10 -2.57 -39.36 5.46
N ALA A 11 -2.04 -39.19 4.25
CA ALA A 11 -1.55 -37.91 3.76
C ALA A 11 -2.74 -36.99 3.44
N LEU A 12 -3.11 -36.13 4.39
CA LEU A 12 -3.97 -34.98 4.15
C LEU A 12 -3.18 -33.96 3.32
N ILE A 13 -3.28 -34.08 2.00
CA ILE A 13 -2.80 -33.09 1.05
C ILE A 13 -3.77 -31.90 1.12
N SER A 14 -3.51 -30.97 2.03
CA SER A 14 -4.08 -29.64 1.98
C SER A 14 -3.59 -28.99 0.69
N ALA A 15 -4.43 -28.98 -0.34
CA ALA A 15 -4.18 -28.22 -1.55
C ALA A 15 -4.16 -26.72 -1.18
N LEU A 16 -2.96 -26.20 -0.91
CA LEU A 16 -2.72 -24.76 -0.88
C LEU A 16 -2.97 -24.26 -2.30
N THR A 17 -4.18 -23.75 -2.54
CA THR A 17 -4.46 -22.93 -3.71
C THR A 17 -3.65 -21.65 -3.58
N THR A 18 -2.48 -21.63 -4.19
CA THR A 18 -1.74 -20.40 -4.49
C THR A 18 -2.56 -19.65 -5.53
N THR A 19 -3.49 -18.80 -5.09
CA THR A 19 -4.04 -17.76 -5.95
C THR A 19 -2.89 -16.81 -6.29
N ALA A 20 -2.27 -17.05 -7.43
CA ALA A 20 -1.38 -16.10 -8.06
C ALA A 20 -2.22 -14.85 -8.37
N TYR A 21 -2.03 -13.79 -7.60
CA TYR A 21 -2.47 -12.45 -7.99
C TYR A 21 -1.50 -11.97 -9.08
N ALA A 22 -1.62 -12.57 -10.26
CA ALA A 22 -0.87 -12.14 -11.45
C ALA A 22 -1.62 -10.98 -12.09
N ASP A 23 -1.06 -9.80 -11.85
CA ASP A 23 -1.06 -8.59 -12.66
C ASP A 23 -2.37 -8.16 -13.30
N ALA A 24 -2.95 -7.13 -12.69
CA ALA A 24 -3.08 -5.93 -13.49
C ALA A 24 -2.58 -4.74 -12.66
N LEU A 25 -1.43 -4.22 -13.07
CA LEU A 25 -1.07 -2.84 -12.77
C LEU A 25 -2.27 -1.99 -13.23
N SER A 26 -3.06 -1.54 -12.26
CA SER A 26 -3.96 -0.42 -12.46
C SER A 26 -3.10 0.82 -12.67
N SER A 27 -3.72 1.99 -12.83
CA SER A 27 -3.07 3.22 -13.28
C SER A 27 -1.70 3.44 -12.63
N LYS A 28 -0.80 4.14 -13.32
CA LYS A 28 0.55 4.38 -12.83
C LYS A 28 0.60 5.25 -11.54
N LYS A 29 -0.54 5.67 -11.01
CA LYS A 29 -0.64 6.47 -9.78
C LYS A 29 -0.03 5.72 -8.59
N ASN A 30 0.86 6.41 -7.89
CA ASN A 30 1.46 5.95 -6.65
C ASN A 30 1.28 7.01 -5.58
N PHE A 31 0.84 6.59 -4.40
CA PHE A 31 0.75 7.45 -3.23
C PHE A 31 1.71 6.96 -2.15
N TYR A 32 2.36 7.90 -1.47
CA TYR A 32 3.29 7.61 -0.38
C TYR A 32 2.83 8.36 0.86
N LEU A 33 2.65 7.64 1.95
CA LEU A 33 2.34 8.23 3.24
C LEU A 33 3.68 8.58 3.89
N ILE A 34 3.92 9.87 4.04
CA ILE A 34 5.22 10.40 4.44
C ILE A 34 5.12 11.16 5.76
N THR A 35 6.20 11.12 6.51
CA THR A 35 6.44 12.03 7.63
C THR A 35 7.60 12.94 7.25
N CYS A 36 7.39 14.25 7.34
CA CYS A 36 8.38 15.28 7.08
C CYS A 36 8.86 15.89 8.39
N VAL A 37 10.17 16.00 8.53
CA VAL A 37 10.84 16.78 9.58
C VAL A 37 11.23 18.09 8.95
N ASP A 38 10.65 19.20 9.42
CA ASP A 38 10.84 20.54 8.86
C ASP A 38 11.29 21.50 9.96
N LYS A 39 12.42 22.17 9.73
CA LYS A 39 13.04 23.07 10.71
C LYS A 39 12.19 24.30 11.03
N TYR A 40 11.37 24.77 10.09
CA TYR A 40 10.65 26.03 10.18
C TYR A 40 9.17 25.83 10.44
N GLU A 41 8.54 24.84 9.81
CA GLU A 41 7.11 24.54 9.99
C GLU A 41 6.82 23.54 11.11
N GLY A 42 7.84 22.85 11.60
CA GLY A 42 7.70 21.72 12.51
C GLY A 42 7.33 20.43 11.78
N ASP A 43 7.47 19.30 12.47
CA ASP A 43 7.28 17.98 11.86
C ASP A 43 5.80 17.71 11.53
N TYR A 44 5.52 17.18 10.34
CA TYR A 44 4.16 16.92 9.87
C TYR A 44 4.02 15.62 9.08
N ASP A 45 2.78 15.13 8.96
CA ASP A 45 2.43 14.03 8.07
C ASP A 45 1.81 14.56 6.76
N ALA A 46 2.13 13.91 5.66
CA ALA A 46 1.60 14.25 4.34
C ALA A 46 1.41 13.00 3.47
N ILE A 47 0.69 13.18 2.37
CA ILE A 47 0.56 12.19 1.31
C ILE A 47 1.20 12.79 0.05
N ALA A 48 2.22 12.11 -0.47
CA ALA A 48 2.89 12.47 -1.72
C ALA A 48 2.38 11.62 -2.87
N TYR A 49 2.16 12.23 -4.02
CA TYR A 49 1.70 11.60 -5.25
C TYR A 49 2.82 11.61 -6.30
N TYR A 50 2.94 10.47 -6.99
CA TYR A 50 3.84 10.28 -8.11
C TYR A 50 3.13 9.48 -9.21
N ALA A 51 3.19 9.96 -10.45
CA ALA A 51 2.59 9.27 -11.60
C ALA A 51 3.45 8.11 -12.11
N ASP A 52 4.75 8.09 -11.84
CA ASP A 52 5.67 7.03 -12.32
C ASP A 52 6.64 6.54 -11.21
N GLY A 53 6.24 6.70 -9.94
CA GLY A 53 7.07 6.36 -8.77
C GLY A 53 8.01 7.50 -8.33
N PRO A 54 8.88 7.27 -7.32
CA PRO A 54 9.70 8.32 -6.73
C PRO A 54 10.63 8.98 -7.75
N GLN A 55 10.92 10.27 -7.56
CA GLN A 55 11.89 10.96 -8.39
C GLN A 55 13.29 10.32 -8.25
N PRO A 56 14.10 10.32 -9.32
CA PRO A 56 15.43 9.70 -9.30
C PRO A 56 16.40 10.38 -8.32
N LYS A 57 16.15 11.65 -7.97
CA LYS A 57 16.93 12.40 -6.98
C LYS A 57 16.03 12.78 -5.82
N ALA A 58 16.52 12.57 -4.60
CA ALA A 58 15.81 12.98 -3.38
C ALA A 58 15.68 14.51 -3.22
N LEU A 59 16.30 15.32 -4.09
CA LEU A 59 16.10 16.79 -4.10
C LEU A 59 14.91 17.21 -4.98
N ASP A 60 14.34 16.29 -5.75
CA ASP A 60 13.23 16.60 -6.63
C ASP A 60 11.91 16.35 -5.87
N TRP A 61 11.10 17.40 -5.75
CA TRP A 61 9.84 17.35 -5.00
C TRP A 61 8.83 16.41 -5.69
N PRO A 62 7.96 15.71 -4.94
CA PRO A 62 6.86 14.94 -5.52
C PRO A 62 5.97 15.79 -6.45
N GLU A 63 5.30 15.17 -7.42
CA GLU A 63 4.44 15.90 -8.36
C GLU A 63 3.32 16.68 -7.66
N LYS A 64 2.75 16.07 -6.61
CA LYS A 64 1.80 16.69 -5.68
C LYS A 64 2.04 16.20 -4.27
N VAL A 65 1.77 17.06 -3.29
CA VAL A 65 1.80 16.74 -1.88
C VAL A 65 0.60 17.38 -1.21
N GLY A 66 -0.13 16.60 -0.42
CA GLY A 66 -1.19 17.09 0.46
C GLY A 66 -0.81 16.88 1.91
N LYS A 67 -0.89 17.93 2.73
CA LYS A 67 -0.64 17.85 4.19
C LYS A 67 -1.82 17.14 4.88
N VAL A 68 -1.53 16.16 5.73
CA VAL A 68 -2.52 15.39 6.50
C VAL A 68 -2.75 16.00 7.88
N SER A 69 -1.68 16.46 8.52
CA SER A 69 -1.73 17.07 9.85
C SER A 69 -0.65 18.12 10.01
N SER A 70 -0.82 19.03 10.97
CA SER A 70 0.19 20.03 11.35
C SER A 70 1.25 19.49 12.32
N THR A 71 1.04 18.28 12.85
CA THR A 71 1.98 17.58 13.73
C THR A 71 2.04 16.10 13.36
N VAL A 72 3.20 15.47 13.60
CA VAL A 72 3.37 14.02 13.39
C VAL A 72 2.42 13.25 14.30
N SER A 73 1.78 12.25 13.74
CA SER A 73 0.81 11.43 14.43
C SER A 73 0.80 10.01 13.89
N SER A 74 0.19 9.08 14.63
CA SER A 74 0.12 7.68 14.17
C SER A 74 -0.71 7.58 12.88
N TRP A 75 -0.18 6.86 11.89
CA TRP A 75 -0.93 6.49 10.69
C TRP A 75 -1.88 5.32 10.99
N GLU A 76 -1.43 4.44 11.86
CA GLU A 76 -2.02 3.14 12.18
C GLU A 76 -3.34 3.29 12.93
N GLY A 77 -4.31 2.44 12.55
CA GLY A 77 -5.63 2.37 13.16
C GLY A 77 -6.55 3.54 12.81
N LYS A 78 -6.18 4.37 11.83
CA LYS A 78 -6.94 5.58 11.44
C LYS A 78 -7.15 5.61 9.93
N THR A 79 -8.24 6.28 9.54
CA THR A 79 -8.38 6.78 8.18
C THR A 79 -7.80 8.19 8.15
N ARG A 80 -6.87 8.44 7.23
CA ARG A 80 -6.23 9.73 6.99
C ARG A 80 -6.52 10.15 5.56
N GLU A 81 -6.71 11.44 5.35
CA GLU A 81 -6.95 11.96 4.02
C GLU A 81 -6.17 13.25 3.79
N ALA A 82 -5.78 13.46 2.54
CA ALA A 82 -5.14 14.69 2.10
C ALA A 82 -5.68 15.10 0.75
N LYS A 83 -5.75 16.41 0.56
CA LYS A 83 -6.11 17.04 -0.70
C LYS A 83 -4.90 17.03 -1.63
N ILE A 84 -4.99 16.34 -2.77
CA ILE A 84 -3.88 16.17 -3.72
C ILE A 84 -4.03 17.12 -4.90
N TYR A 85 -5.26 17.29 -5.37
CA TYR A 85 -5.65 18.29 -6.37
C TYR A 85 -6.82 19.13 -5.84
N ASN A 86 -7.24 20.13 -6.61
CA ASN A 86 -8.24 21.11 -6.19
C ASN A 86 -9.54 20.53 -5.63
N ASP A 87 -10.02 19.39 -6.11
CA ASP A 87 -11.24 18.76 -5.58
C ASP A 87 -11.03 17.27 -5.21
N ASN A 88 -9.80 16.78 -5.33
CA ASN A 88 -9.51 15.35 -5.24
C ASN A 88 -8.73 15.03 -3.98
N TRP A 89 -9.27 14.08 -3.22
CA TRP A 89 -8.72 13.62 -1.95
C TRP A 89 -8.22 12.19 -2.08
N PHE A 90 -7.02 11.94 -1.59
CA PHE A 90 -6.57 10.58 -1.31
C PHE A 90 -6.96 10.21 0.11
N LYS A 91 -7.59 9.05 0.28
CA LYS A 91 -7.97 8.50 1.58
C LYS A 91 -7.19 7.23 1.83
N ALA A 92 -6.40 7.19 2.91
CA ALA A 92 -5.64 6.02 3.33
C ALA A 92 -6.21 5.46 4.64
N LYS A 93 -6.33 4.15 4.74
CA LYS A 93 -6.70 3.44 5.98
C LYS A 93 -5.62 2.43 6.30
N ILE A 94 -4.80 2.74 7.30
CA ILE A 94 -3.71 1.87 7.74
C ILE A 94 -4.17 1.06 8.94
N ALA A 95 -3.94 -0.24 8.90
CA ALA A 95 -4.34 -1.17 9.96
C ALA A 95 -3.65 -0.82 11.28
N LYS A 96 -4.32 -1.09 12.40
CA LYS A 96 -3.69 -0.98 13.72
C LYS A 96 -2.57 -2.01 13.82
N GLY A 97 -1.39 -1.61 14.30
CA GLY A 97 -0.22 -2.48 14.43
C GLY A 97 0.60 -2.63 13.15
N ALA A 98 0.26 -1.90 12.07
CA ALA A 98 0.99 -1.96 10.81
C ALA A 98 2.44 -1.48 10.92
N ASP A 99 2.79 -0.75 11.98
CA ASP A 99 4.15 -0.33 12.32
C ASP A 99 5.09 -1.50 12.63
N THR A 100 4.53 -2.64 13.05
CA THR A 100 5.29 -3.87 13.38
C THR A 100 5.45 -4.82 12.20
N LEU A 101 4.84 -4.51 11.06
CA LEU A 101 4.93 -5.30 9.84
C LEU A 101 6.33 -5.21 9.22
N LYS A 102 6.70 -6.22 8.43
CA LYS A 102 7.93 -6.20 7.64
C LYS A 102 7.71 -5.35 6.40
N THR A 103 8.78 -4.76 5.87
CA THR A 103 8.74 -4.07 4.58
C THR A 103 8.17 -4.99 3.50
N GLY A 104 7.22 -4.47 2.71
CA GLY A 104 6.52 -5.22 1.67
C GLY A 104 5.25 -5.94 2.14
N ASP A 105 4.98 -6.03 3.44
CA ASP A 105 3.72 -6.58 3.94
C ASP A 105 2.56 -5.59 3.71
N ILE A 106 1.36 -6.11 3.49
CA ILE A 106 0.14 -5.30 3.35
C ILE A 106 -0.20 -4.64 4.69
N ALA A 107 -0.14 -3.32 4.71
CA ALA A 107 -0.41 -2.47 5.87
C ALA A 107 -1.82 -1.87 5.87
N GLY A 108 -2.47 -1.77 4.72
CA GLY A 108 -3.79 -1.14 4.63
C GLY A 108 -4.29 -0.95 3.20
N THR A 109 -5.21 -0.02 3.03
CA THR A 109 -5.85 0.29 1.75
C THR A 109 -5.90 1.79 1.51
N GLY A 110 -6.02 2.20 0.25
CA GLY A 110 -6.28 3.58 -0.15
C GLY A 110 -7.40 3.69 -1.17
N ASP A 111 -7.91 4.91 -1.34
CA ASP A 111 -8.89 5.28 -2.35
C ASP A 111 -8.53 6.67 -2.91
N PHE A 112 -8.58 6.79 -4.23
CA PHE A 112 -8.45 8.06 -4.93
C PHE A 112 -9.49 8.13 -6.05
N GLU A 113 -10.48 9.01 -5.92
CA GLU A 113 -11.53 9.15 -6.94
C GLU A 113 -12.25 7.83 -7.28
N GLY A 114 -12.41 6.94 -6.29
CA GLY A 114 -13.01 5.60 -6.48
C GLY A 114 -12.07 4.55 -7.07
N GLU A 115 -10.82 4.91 -7.36
CA GLU A 115 -9.77 3.96 -7.71
C GLU A 115 -9.18 3.34 -6.43
N PRO A 116 -9.15 2.00 -6.30
CA PRO A 116 -8.64 1.34 -5.11
C PRO A 116 -7.11 1.19 -5.12
N PHE A 117 -6.52 1.31 -3.94
CA PHE A 117 -5.09 1.15 -3.69
C PHE A 117 -4.85 0.15 -2.55
N VAL A 118 -3.73 -0.55 -2.59
CA VAL A 118 -3.24 -1.38 -1.47
C VAL A 118 -2.00 -0.71 -0.91
N CYS A 119 -1.94 -0.51 0.40
CA CYS A 119 -0.81 0.14 1.05
C CYS A 119 0.10 -0.90 1.68
N PHE A 120 1.39 -0.82 1.38
CA PHE A 120 2.45 -1.70 1.86
C PHE A 120 3.34 -0.97 2.85
N LYS A 121 3.87 -1.72 3.83
CA LYS A 121 4.85 -1.19 4.77
C LYS A 121 6.17 -0.91 4.08
N GLU A 122 6.75 0.25 4.38
CA GLU A 122 8.05 0.67 3.85
C GLU A 122 9.09 0.91 4.96
N ALA A 123 10.38 0.81 4.60
CA ALA A 123 11.48 0.85 5.56
C ALA A 123 11.86 2.25 6.08
N GLY A 124 11.21 3.33 5.62
CA GLY A 124 11.61 4.70 5.97
C GLY A 124 12.48 5.41 4.94
N THR A 125 12.48 4.95 3.67
CA THR A 125 13.26 5.57 2.58
C THR A 125 12.97 7.07 2.48
N ILE A 126 14.03 7.85 2.26
CA ILE A 126 13.93 9.29 2.04
C ILE A 126 13.37 9.52 0.63
N LEU A 127 12.23 10.18 0.55
CA LEU A 127 11.61 10.58 -0.72
C LEU A 127 11.96 12.00 -1.11
N TYR A 128 12.18 12.86 -0.12
CA TYR A 128 12.65 14.21 -0.35
C TYR A 128 13.59 14.65 0.78
N SER A 129 14.68 15.34 0.45
CA SER A 129 15.60 15.92 1.42
C SER A 129 16.25 17.17 0.84
N ALA A 130 16.04 18.30 1.53
CA ALA A 130 16.72 19.56 1.32
C ALA A 130 17.40 20.00 2.63
N SER A 131 17.98 21.20 2.65
CA SER A 131 18.76 21.73 3.78
C SER A 131 18.01 21.80 5.11
N ASP A 132 16.69 21.96 5.06
CA ASP A 132 15.80 22.35 6.15
C ASP A 132 14.62 21.39 6.33
N ILE A 133 14.42 20.47 5.39
CA ILE A 133 13.31 19.52 5.40
C ILE A 133 13.77 18.14 4.91
N THR A 134 13.29 17.09 5.60
CA THR A 134 13.48 15.70 5.17
C THR A 134 12.18 14.92 5.32
N CYS A 135 11.70 14.36 4.22
CA CYS A 135 10.47 13.56 4.17
C CYS A 135 10.81 12.09 3.93
N LYS A 136 10.33 11.23 4.84
CA LYS A 136 10.53 9.78 4.80
C LYS A 136 9.21 9.06 4.59
N GLN A 137 9.19 8.08 3.70
CA GLN A 137 8.01 7.24 3.50
C GLN A 137 7.83 6.24 4.64
N LYS A 138 6.59 6.12 5.11
CA LYS A 138 6.17 5.09 6.07
C LYS A 138 5.48 3.94 5.36
N TYR A 139 4.69 4.26 4.33
CA TYR A 139 3.91 3.33 3.53
C TYR A 139 3.89 3.76 2.06
N TRP A 140 3.77 2.79 1.17
CA TRP A 140 3.58 2.99 -0.27
C TRP A 140 2.27 2.35 -0.71
N CYS A 141 1.45 3.10 -1.43
CA CYS A 141 0.15 2.67 -1.94
C CYS A 141 0.13 2.78 -3.48
N PRO A 142 0.51 1.70 -4.20
CA PRO A 142 0.29 1.62 -5.64
C PRO A 142 -1.18 1.34 -5.97
N SER A 143 -1.59 1.76 -7.15
CA SER A 143 -2.89 1.40 -7.69
C SER A 143 -2.98 -0.10 -7.98
N VAL A 144 -4.13 -0.70 -7.71
CA VAL A 144 -4.38 -2.13 -8.00
C VAL A 144 -5.57 -2.30 -8.93
N SER A 145 -5.44 -3.19 -9.92
CA SER A 145 -6.59 -3.52 -10.75
C SER A 145 -7.40 -4.60 -10.06
N VAL A 146 -8.65 -4.27 -9.76
CA VAL A 146 -9.65 -5.28 -9.41
C VAL A 146 -10.42 -5.61 -10.69
N SER A 147 -10.00 -6.64 -11.41
CA SER A 147 -10.79 -7.17 -12.52
C SER A 147 -12.17 -7.55 -11.97
N LYS A 148 -13.25 -6.91 -12.48
CA LYS A 148 -14.64 -7.29 -12.13
C LYS A 148 -14.78 -8.80 -12.36
N PRO A 149 -15.40 -9.56 -11.43
CA PRO A 149 -15.68 -10.97 -11.68
C PRO A 149 -16.54 -11.06 -12.93
N SER A 150 -15.96 -11.55 -14.02
CA SER A 150 -16.68 -11.87 -15.24
C SER A 150 -17.81 -12.79 -14.85
N THR A 151 -19.05 -12.32 -14.94
CA THR A 151 -20.23 -13.17 -14.77
C THR A 151 -20.14 -14.24 -15.84
N VAL A 152 -19.64 -15.42 -15.48
CA VAL A 152 -19.65 -16.59 -16.35
C VAL A 152 -21.11 -16.93 -16.57
N ARG A 153 -21.71 -16.39 -17.63
CA ARG A 153 -23.00 -16.86 -18.14
C ARG A 153 -22.74 -18.28 -18.62
N ARG A 154 -22.93 -19.27 -17.73
CA ARG A 154 -23.11 -20.66 -18.13
C ARG A 154 -24.32 -20.72 -19.04
N ALA A 155 -24.09 -20.75 -20.34
CA ALA A 155 -25.10 -21.19 -21.28
C ALA A 155 -25.34 -22.69 -21.01
N PHE A 156 -26.36 -23.01 -20.23
CA PHE A 156 -26.95 -24.34 -20.22
C PHE A 156 -27.56 -24.54 -21.62
N ARG A 157 -26.86 -25.29 -22.47
CA ARG A 157 -27.51 -25.93 -23.61
C ARG A 157 -28.18 -27.19 -23.06
N ALA A 158 -29.51 -27.21 -23.17
CA ALA A 158 -30.35 -28.40 -22.99
C ALA A 158 -30.19 -29.34 -24.19
#